data_AF-A0A804HJ85-F1
#
_entry.id   AF-A0A804HJ85-F1
#
_cell.length_a   1.000
_cell.length_b   1.000
_cell.length_c   1.000
_cell.angle_alpha   90.00
_cell.angle_beta   90.00
_cell.angle_gamma   90.00
#
_symmetry.space_group_name_H-M   'P 1'
#
loop_
_entity.id
_entity.type
_entity.pdbx_description
1 polymer ?
#
loop_
_entity_poly.entity_id
_entity_poly.type
_entity_poly.pdbx_seq_one_letter_code
_entity_poly.pdbx_strand_id
1 'polypeptide(L)'
;MAPWPPKGLVPAMLWGLSLFLNLPGPIWLQPSPPPQSSPPPQPHPCHTCRGLVDSFNKGLERTIRDNFGGGNTAWEEENLSKYKDSETRLVEVLEGVCSKSDFECHRLLELSEELVESWWFHKQQEAPDLFQWLCSDSLKLCCPAGTFGPSCLHRAAGQRRSSPPRRGRGRAETLLTS
;
A
#
# COMPACT_ATOMS: atom_id res chain seq x y z
N MET A 1 73.84 9.02 49.06
CA MET A 1 74.84 9.66 48.19
C MET A 1 74.30 9.78 46.78
N ALA A 2 74.67 10.88 46.14
CA ALA A 2 74.61 11.22 44.71
C ALA A 2 73.26 11.63 44.08
N PRO A 3 73.30 12.64 43.18
CA PRO A 3 72.19 13.52 42.87
C PRO A 3 71.55 13.21 41.51
N TRP A 4 70.30 13.59 41.32
CA TRP A 4 69.68 13.57 39.99
C TRP A 4 70.01 14.86 39.19
N PRO A 5 70.19 14.75 37.87
CA PRO A 5 70.67 15.81 36.97
C PRO A 5 69.61 16.90 36.69
N PRO A 6 70.02 18.04 36.08
CA PRO A 6 69.22 19.26 36.07
C PRO A 6 68.13 19.31 34.99
N LYS A 7 67.20 20.21 35.28
CA LYS A 7 66.02 20.68 34.55
C LYS A 7 66.22 20.77 33.03
N GLY A 8 65.49 19.92 32.30
CA GLY A 8 65.19 20.13 30.89
C GLY A 8 64.10 21.19 30.73
N LEU A 9 64.45 22.26 30.04
CA LEU A 9 63.59 23.37 29.65
C LEU A 9 62.63 22.89 28.54
N VAL A 10 61.34 22.70 28.85
CA VAL A 10 60.30 22.53 27.81
C VAL A 10 59.65 23.89 27.57
N PRO A 11 59.61 24.39 26.31
CA PRO A 11 59.20 25.76 26.01
C PRO A 11 57.77 26.10 26.44
N ALA A 12 57.64 27.28 27.06
CA ALA A 12 56.39 27.96 27.33
C ALA A 12 55.72 28.37 26.01
N MET A 13 54.86 27.50 25.48
CA MET A 13 53.93 27.87 24.42
C MET A 13 52.67 27.02 24.59
N LEU A 14 51.52 27.69 24.57
CA LEU A 14 50.17 27.12 24.41
C LEU A 14 49.37 26.75 25.68
N TRP A 15 49.45 27.53 26.76
CA TRP A 15 48.45 27.47 27.85
C TRP A 15 47.83 28.86 28.14
N GLY A 16 47.69 29.69 27.11
CA GLY A 16 47.25 31.10 27.24
C GLY A 16 46.09 31.52 26.36
N LEU A 17 45.26 30.60 25.87
CA LEU A 17 44.06 30.91 25.07
C LEU A 17 42.81 30.16 25.53
N SER A 18 42.72 29.80 26.81
CA SER A 18 41.57 29.08 27.37
C SER A 18 40.59 29.96 28.17
N LEU A 19 40.55 31.30 27.95
CA LEU A 19 39.69 32.17 28.77
C LEU A 19 38.90 33.27 28.02
N PHE A 20 38.57 33.09 26.73
CA PHE A 20 37.68 34.03 26.01
C PHE A 20 36.56 33.40 25.16
N LEU A 21 36.21 32.13 25.36
CA LEU A 21 35.00 31.52 24.74
C LEU A 21 33.82 31.38 25.72
N ASN A 22 33.66 32.33 26.65
CA ASN A 22 32.43 32.47 27.45
C ASN A 22 31.87 33.89 27.36
N LEU A 23 31.83 34.43 26.15
CA LEU A 23 30.85 35.46 25.84
C LEU A 23 29.64 34.75 25.23
N PRO A 24 28.41 34.89 25.77
CA PRO A 24 27.23 34.44 25.05
C PRO A 24 27.22 35.19 23.72
N GLY A 25 27.57 34.48 22.65
CA GLY A 25 27.50 35.03 21.31
C GLY A 25 26.08 35.53 21.07
N PRO A 26 25.90 36.55 20.20
CA PRO A 26 24.56 36.98 19.85
C PRO A 26 23.76 35.75 19.42
N ILE A 27 22.65 35.49 20.11
CA ILE A 27 21.69 34.48 19.71
C ILE A 27 21.18 34.93 18.35
N TRP A 28 21.80 34.40 17.29
CA TRP A 28 21.25 34.51 15.96
C TRP A 28 19.87 33.88 16.05
N LEU A 29 18.82 34.69 15.92
CA LEU A 29 17.46 34.20 15.71
C LEU A 29 17.53 33.31 14.47
N GLN A 30 17.66 32.00 14.67
CA GLN A 30 17.53 31.05 13.58
C GLN A 30 16.08 31.14 13.11
N PRO A 31 15.84 31.41 11.80
CA PRO A 31 14.53 31.24 11.23
C PRO A 31 14.05 29.82 11.51
N SER A 32 12.79 29.69 11.93
CA SER A 32 12.14 28.39 12.06
C SER A 32 12.32 27.60 10.75
N PRO A 33 12.58 26.28 10.82
CA PRO A 33 12.61 25.46 9.62
C PRO A 33 11.28 25.65 8.87
N PRO A 34 11.29 25.81 7.54
CA PRO A 34 10.05 25.93 6.77
C PRO A 34 9.18 24.69 7.07
N PRO A 35 7.83 24.85 7.11
CA PRO A 35 6.95 23.71 7.31
C PRO A 35 7.31 22.65 6.28
N GLN A 36 7.66 21.45 6.75
CA GLN A 36 7.98 20.32 5.88
C GLN A 36 6.80 20.15 4.92
N SER A 37 7.06 20.35 3.63
CA SER A 37 6.13 20.03 2.57
C SER A 37 5.68 18.59 2.77
N SER A 38 4.37 18.39 2.90
CA SER A 38 3.75 17.07 2.85
C SER A 38 4.38 16.24 1.72
N PRO A 39 4.67 14.94 1.93
CA PRO A 39 5.23 14.10 0.88
C PRO A 39 4.37 14.20 -0.39
N PRO A 40 5.00 14.11 -1.58
CA PRO A 40 4.29 14.25 -2.85
C PRO A 40 3.11 13.27 -2.91
N PRO A 41 2.01 13.60 -3.61
CA PRO A 41 0.87 12.71 -3.75
C PRO A 41 1.36 11.40 -4.36
N GLN A 42 1.51 10.39 -3.52
CA GLN A 42 1.86 9.05 -3.95
C GLN A 42 0.76 8.56 -4.90
N PRO A 43 1.10 7.78 -5.95
CA PRO A 43 0.10 7.13 -6.79
C PRO A 43 -0.97 6.50 -5.89
N HIS A 44 -2.24 6.70 -6.21
CA HIS A 44 -3.36 6.38 -5.32
C HIS A 44 -3.16 5.01 -4.64
N PRO A 45 -2.82 4.94 -3.33
CA PRO A 45 -2.40 3.69 -2.70
C PRO A 45 -3.46 2.59 -2.80
N CYS A 46 -4.73 3.00 -2.82
CA CYS A 46 -5.86 2.11 -3.06
C CYS A 46 -5.85 1.47 -4.47
N HIS A 47 -5.45 2.21 -5.50
CA HIS A 47 -5.38 1.68 -6.87
C HIS A 47 -4.32 0.58 -6.98
N THR A 48 -3.14 0.80 -6.40
CA THR A 48 -2.07 -0.23 -6.34
C THR A 48 -2.55 -1.46 -5.58
N CYS A 49 -3.19 -1.28 -4.41
CA CYS A 49 -3.73 -2.41 -3.64
C CYS A 49 -4.83 -3.16 -4.40
N ARG A 50 -5.71 -2.45 -5.11
CA ARG A 50 -6.71 -3.09 -5.98
C ARG A 50 -6.05 -3.93 -7.07
N GLY A 51 -5.06 -3.36 -7.77
CA GLY A 51 -4.32 -4.09 -8.81
C GLY A 51 -3.62 -5.33 -8.27
N LEU A 52 -3.02 -5.24 -7.08
CA LEU A 52 -2.40 -6.35 -6.36
C LEU A 52 -3.43 -7.47 -6.10
N VAL A 53 -4.57 -7.15 -5.50
CA VAL A 53 -5.63 -8.13 -5.21
C VAL A 53 -6.23 -8.73 -6.49
N ASP A 54 -6.43 -7.93 -7.53
CA ASP A 54 -6.92 -8.41 -8.83
C ASP A 54 -5.94 -9.42 -9.46
N SER A 55 -4.64 -9.14 -9.42
CA SER A 55 -3.61 -10.05 -9.91
C SER A 55 -3.49 -11.31 -9.06
N PHE A 56 -3.62 -11.18 -7.74
CA PHE A 56 -3.65 -12.31 -6.80
C PHE A 56 -4.81 -13.26 -7.12
N ASN A 57 -6.03 -12.75 -7.23
CA ASN A 57 -7.22 -13.54 -7.58
C ASN A 57 -7.05 -14.25 -8.95
N LYS A 58 -6.48 -13.58 -9.95
CA LYS A 58 -6.14 -14.21 -11.22
C LYS A 58 -5.09 -15.31 -11.05
N GLY A 59 -4.13 -15.16 -10.14
CA GLY A 59 -3.16 -16.20 -9.79
C GLY A 59 -3.84 -17.42 -9.16
N LEU A 60 -4.84 -17.21 -8.30
CA LEU A 60 -5.67 -18.30 -7.76
C LEU A 60 -6.37 -19.07 -8.87
N GLU A 61 -6.97 -18.37 -9.83
CA GLU A 61 -7.66 -18.99 -10.98
C GLU A 61 -6.71 -19.80 -11.87
N ARG A 62 -5.48 -19.30 -12.08
CA ARG A 62 -4.45 -20.00 -12.87
C ARG A 62 -4.02 -21.30 -12.20
N THR A 63 -3.65 -21.23 -10.92
CA THR A 63 -3.16 -22.40 -10.16
C THR A 63 -4.22 -23.46 -9.88
N ILE A 64 -5.52 -23.14 -10.02
CA ILE A 64 -6.58 -24.15 -9.99
C ILE A 64 -6.46 -25.12 -11.17
N ARG A 65 -5.94 -24.70 -12.32
CA ARG A 65 -6.03 -25.44 -13.59
C ARG A 65 -4.83 -26.32 -13.94
N ASP A 66 -3.69 -26.12 -13.30
CA ASP A 66 -2.42 -26.69 -13.77
C ASP A 66 -2.11 -28.09 -13.20
N ASN A 67 -3.01 -28.70 -12.43
CA ASN A 67 -2.78 -29.99 -11.75
C ASN A 67 -3.70 -31.16 -12.18
N PHE A 68 -4.44 -31.05 -13.29
CA PHE A 68 -5.39 -32.09 -13.73
C PHE A 68 -4.75 -33.25 -14.52
N GLY A 69 -3.67 -33.82 -13.98
CA GLY A 69 -2.92 -34.94 -14.57
C GLY A 69 -3.59 -36.31 -14.41
N GLY A 70 -4.87 -36.44 -14.77
CA GLY A 70 -5.52 -37.73 -15.07
C GLY A 70 -5.53 -38.80 -13.98
N GLY A 71 -5.94 -38.46 -12.75
CA GLY A 71 -6.06 -39.40 -11.63
C GLY A 71 -7.51 -39.86 -11.37
N ASN A 72 -7.65 -40.89 -10.55
CA ASN A 72 -8.93 -41.39 -10.06
C ASN A 72 -9.52 -40.37 -9.07
N THR A 73 -10.82 -40.10 -9.11
CA THR A 73 -11.51 -39.04 -8.33
C THR A 73 -11.23 -39.04 -6.82
N ALA A 74 -10.98 -40.21 -6.20
CA ALA A 74 -10.69 -40.30 -4.76
C ALA A 74 -9.27 -39.86 -4.36
N TRP A 75 -8.26 -40.08 -5.22
CA TRP A 75 -6.89 -39.59 -4.98
C TRP A 75 -6.82 -38.07 -5.20
N GLU A 76 -7.63 -37.57 -6.13
CA GLU A 76 -7.78 -36.16 -6.43
C GLU A 76 -8.40 -35.39 -5.25
N GLU A 77 -9.48 -35.86 -4.62
CA GLU A 77 -10.08 -35.15 -3.47
C GLU A 77 -9.12 -34.96 -2.27
N GLU A 78 -8.35 -35.99 -1.90
CA GLU A 78 -7.47 -35.92 -0.72
C GLU A 78 -6.17 -35.11 -0.97
N ASN A 79 -5.61 -35.16 -2.19
CA ASN A 79 -4.37 -34.44 -2.52
C ASN A 79 -4.61 -33.03 -3.09
N LEU A 80 -5.73 -32.81 -3.81
CA LEU A 80 -6.09 -31.47 -4.26
C LEU A 80 -6.47 -30.57 -3.09
N SER A 81 -7.08 -31.13 -2.03
CA SER A 81 -7.34 -30.35 -0.81
C SER A 81 -6.04 -29.83 -0.19
N LYS A 82 -4.96 -30.62 -0.20
CA LYS A 82 -3.66 -30.25 0.39
C LYS A 82 -2.90 -29.22 -0.45
N TYR A 83 -3.00 -29.27 -1.79
CA TYR A 83 -2.38 -28.26 -2.65
C TYR A 83 -3.15 -26.94 -2.59
N LYS A 84 -4.49 -27.00 -2.55
CA LYS A 84 -5.38 -25.84 -2.59
C LYS A 84 -5.04 -24.79 -1.54
N ASP A 85 -4.65 -25.18 -0.33
CA ASP A 85 -4.29 -24.29 0.77
C ASP A 85 -2.80 -24.37 1.16
N SER A 86 -1.96 -25.02 0.35
CA SER A 86 -0.52 -25.12 0.60
C SER A 86 0.21 -23.78 0.49
N GLU A 87 1.30 -23.65 1.25
CA GLU A 87 2.28 -22.56 1.12
C GLU A 87 2.89 -22.49 -0.29
N THR A 88 3.17 -23.65 -0.90
CA THR A 88 3.71 -23.72 -2.26
C THR A 88 2.78 -23.03 -3.27
N ARG A 89 1.47 -23.31 -3.21
CA ARG A 89 0.49 -22.64 -4.07
C ARG A 89 0.45 -21.13 -3.80
N LEU A 90 0.55 -20.70 -2.54
CA LEU A 90 0.61 -19.28 -2.20
C LEU A 90 1.82 -18.59 -2.85
N VAL A 91 3.01 -19.17 -2.73
CA VAL A 91 4.24 -18.63 -3.33
C VAL A 91 4.12 -18.53 -4.86
N GLU A 92 3.63 -19.57 -5.53
CA GLU A 92 3.38 -19.55 -6.99
C GLU A 92 2.44 -18.41 -7.40
N VAL A 93 1.40 -18.14 -6.61
CA VAL A 93 0.47 -17.03 -6.84
C VAL A 93 1.20 -15.70 -6.67
N LEU A 94 1.92 -15.52 -5.56
CA LEU A 94 2.63 -14.28 -5.21
C LEU A 94 3.69 -13.88 -6.25
N GLU A 95 4.43 -14.85 -6.80
CA GLU A 95 5.40 -14.62 -7.88
C GLU A 95 4.77 -13.98 -9.13
N GLY A 96 3.48 -14.22 -9.37
CA GLY A 96 2.73 -13.71 -10.50
C GLY A 96 1.91 -12.44 -10.22
N VAL A 97 1.96 -11.87 -9.01
CA VAL A 97 1.14 -10.71 -8.62
C VAL A 97 1.62 -9.41 -9.27
N CYS A 98 2.93 -9.15 -9.18
CA CYS A 98 3.52 -7.90 -9.65
C CYS A 98 4.33 -8.11 -10.94
N SER A 99 4.19 -7.17 -11.89
CA SER A 99 5.06 -7.17 -13.07
C SER A 99 6.50 -6.78 -12.68
N LYS A 100 7.50 -7.23 -13.45
CA LYS A 100 8.93 -6.97 -13.14
C LYS A 100 9.30 -5.49 -13.01
N SER A 101 8.55 -4.59 -13.67
CA SER A 101 8.81 -3.14 -13.67
C SER A 101 7.90 -2.36 -12.71
N ASP A 102 6.99 -3.01 -12.00
CA ASP A 102 6.02 -2.34 -11.12
C ASP A 102 6.55 -2.24 -9.70
N PHE A 103 7.42 -1.26 -9.47
CA PHE A 103 8.07 -1.04 -8.17
C PHE A 103 7.08 -0.75 -7.04
N GLU A 104 5.97 -0.06 -7.32
CA GLU A 104 4.96 0.26 -6.31
C GLU A 104 4.18 -0.98 -5.89
N CYS A 105 3.88 -1.88 -6.83
CA CYS A 105 3.29 -3.18 -6.53
C CYS A 105 4.24 -4.00 -5.65
N HIS A 106 5.53 -4.12 -6.03
CA HIS A 106 6.51 -4.88 -5.25
C HIS A 106 6.66 -4.34 -3.83
N ARG A 107 6.75 -3.01 -3.68
CA ARG A 107 6.82 -2.36 -2.37
C ARG A 107 5.57 -2.63 -1.52
N LEU A 108 4.38 -2.59 -2.12
CA LEU A 108 3.15 -2.89 -1.40
C LEU A 108 3.05 -4.38 -1.04
N LEU A 109 3.47 -5.26 -1.94
CA LEU A 109 3.48 -6.70 -1.71
C LEU A 109 4.36 -7.03 -0.51
N GLU A 110 5.61 -6.58 -0.51
CA GLU A 110 6.56 -6.75 0.60
C GLU A 110 5.97 -6.29 1.95
N LEU A 111 5.29 -5.13 1.97
CA LEU A 111 4.64 -4.61 3.18
C LEU A 111 3.42 -5.44 3.65
N SER A 112 2.86 -6.26 2.78
CA SER A 112 1.59 -6.96 3.00
C SER A 112 1.70 -8.48 3.04
N GLU A 113 2.90 -9.05 2.84
CA GLU A 113 3.14 -10.50 2.78
C GLU A 113 2.61 -11.23 4.02
N GLU A 114 2.93 -10.76 5.23
CA GLU A 114 2.43 -11.38 6.48
C GLU A 114 0.89 -11.35 6.58
N LEU A 115 0.25 -10.28 6.08
CA LEU A 115 -1.21 -10.17 6.05
C LEU A 115 -1.81 -11.14 5.04
N VAL A 116 -1.23 -11.24 3.85
CA VAL A 116 -1.69 -12.16 2.80
C VAL A 116 -1.56 -13.61 3.27
N GLU A 117 -0.46 -13.96 3.94
CA GLU A 117 -0.24 -15.28 4.52
C GLU A 117 -1.27 -15.59 5.62
N SER A 118 -1.48 -14.65 6.55
CA SER A 118 -2.49 -14.80 7.59
C SER A 118 -3.89 -15.00 7.01
N TRP A 119 -4.22 -14.26 5.95
CA TRP A 119 -5.49 -14.43 5.26
C TRP A 119 -5.61 -15.81 4.62
N TRP A 120 -4.56 -16.23 3.93
CA TRP A 120 -4.47 -17.50 3.22
C TRP A 120 -4.72 -18.68 4.16
N PHE A 121 -4.04 -18.75 5.30
CA PHE A 121 -4.14 -19.91 6.18
C PHE A 121 -5.31 -19.84 7.17
N HIS A 122 -5.82 -18.64 7.50
CA HIS A 122 -6.71 -18.50 8.64
C HIS A 122 -8.00 -17.70 8.38
N LYS A 123 -8.09 -16.88 7.32
CA LYS A 123 -9.22 -15.96 7.14
C LYS A 123 -10.07 -16.19 5.90
N GLN A 124 -9.71 -17.11 5.00
CA GLN A 124 -10.48 -17.34 3.76
C GLN A 124 -11.98 -17.61 4.00
N GLN A 125 -12.35 -18.32 5.07
CA GLN A 125 -13.77 -18.60 5.38
C GLN A 125 -14.48 -17.42 6.05
N GLU A 126 -13.79 -16.67 6.92
CA GLU A 126 -14.36 -15.56 7.67
C GLU A 126 -14.49 -14.29 6.80
N ALA A 127 -13.51 -14.06 5.93
CA ALA A 127 -13.38 -12.88 5.11
C ALA A 127 -12.97 -13.25 3.67
N PRO A 128 -13.87 -13.86 2.87
CA PRO A 128 -13.53 -14.34 1.52
C PRO A 128 -13.20 -13.22 0.53
N ASP A 129 -13.63 -11.98 0.80
CA ASP A 129 -13.26 -10.81 0.00
C ASP A 129 -11.89 -10.26 0.44
N LEU A 130 -10.83 -10.71 -0.25
CA LEU A 130 -9.47 -10.25 0.00
C LEU A 130 -9.31 -8.74 -0.18
N PHE A 131 -10.05 -8.09 -1.08
CA PHE A 131 -9.95 -6.64 -1.27
C PHE A 131 -10.48 -5.90 -0.04
N GLN A 132 -11.65 -6.31 0.45
CA GLN A 132 -12.22 -5.75 1.66
C GLN A 132 -11.28 -5.99 2.86
N TRP A 133 -10.83 -7.24 3.05
CA TRP A 133 -9.98 -7.60 4.18
C TRP A 133 -8.59 -6.92 4.12
N LEU A 134 -7.86 -7.05 3.01
CA LEU A 134 -6.49 -6.55 2.90
C LEU A 134 -6.45 -5.04 2.70
N CYS A 135 -7.14 -4.53 1.66
CA CYS A 135 -6.98 -3.14 1.23
C CYS A 135 -7.79 -2.15 2.08
N SER A 136 -8.95 -2.57 2.60
CA SER A 136 -9.85 -1.68 3.36
C SER A 136 -9.75 -1.91 4.87
N ASP A 137 -9.69 -3.17 5.33
CA ASP A 137 -9.75 -3.48 6.75
C ASP A 137 -8.38 -3.53 7.42
N SER A 138 -7.38 -4.13 6.79
CA SER A 138 -6.02 -4.27 7.34
C SER A 138 -5.13 -3.07 7.00
N LEU A 139 -4.96 -2.75 5.71
CA LEU A 139 -4.03 -1.70 5.26
C LEU A 139 -4.64 -0.29 5.23
N LYS A 140 -5.98 -0.17 5.32
CA LYS A 140 -6.71 1.11 5.32
C LYS A 140 -6.38 2.03 4.13
N LEU A 141 -5.98 1.45 3.00
CA LEU A 141 -5.66 2.19 1.78
C LEU A 141 -6.93 2.54 1.00
N CYS A 142 -7.92 1.65 1.05
CA CYS A 142 -9.19 1.77 0.34
C CYS A 142 -10.36 2.02 1.28
N CYS A 143 -11.40 2.63 0.72
CA CYS A 143 -12.67 2.83 1.40
C CYS A 143 -13.55 1.57 1.33
N PRO A 144 -14.29 1.24 2.39
CA PRO A 144 -15.25 0.14 2.38
C PRO A 144 -16.40 0.40 1.41
N ALA A 145 -17.11 -0.66 1.03
CA ALA A 145 -18.23 -0.60 0.10
C ALA A 145 -19.24 0.50 0.46
N GLY A 146 -19.66 1.29 -0.54
CA GLY A 146 -20.63 2.38 -0.37
C GLY A 146 -20.04 3.73 0.06
N THR A 147 -18.73 3.81 0.28
CA THR A 147 -18.06 5.06 0.71
C THR A 147 -16.96 5.50 -0.26
N PHE A 148 -16.73 6.81 -0.36
CA PHE A 148 -15.82 7.39 -1.37
C PHE A 148 -15.12 8.65 -0.86
N GLY A 149 -14.02 9.00 -1.52
CA GLY A 149 -13.24 10.21 -1.24
C GLY A 149 -12.21 10.01 -0.12
N PRO A 150 -11.43 11.06 0.21
CA PRO A 150 -10.31 10.97 1.16
C PRO A 150 -10.74 10.65 2.60
N SER A 151 -12.02 10.84 2.92
CA SER A 151 -12.60 10.56 4.25
C SER A 151 -13.60 9.40 4.24
N CYS A 152 -13.67 8.63 3.15
CA CYS A 152 -14.60 7.51 2.99
C CYS A 152 -16.04 7.86 3.43
N LEU A 153 -16.59 8.93 2.84
CA LEU A 153 -17.94 9.38 3.15
C LEU A 153 -18.96 8.61 2.31
N HIS A 154 -20.07 8.24 2.91
CA HIS A 154 -21.21 7.70 2.18
C HIS A 154 -21.79 8.81 1.28
N ARG A 155 -22.05 8.52 0.01
CA ARG A 155 -22.91 9.42 -0.78
C ARG A 155 -24.30 9.35 -0.16
N ALA A 156 -24.82 10.47 0.35
CA ALA A 156 -26.22 10.53 0.78
C ALA A 156 -27.09 9.99 -0.37
N ALA A 157 -27.85 8.92 -0.10
CA ALA A 157 -28.76 8.29 -1.05
C ALA A 157 -29.94 9.24 -1.32
N GLY A 158 -29.72 10.30 -2.10
CA GLY A 158 -30.66 11.42 -2.16
C GLY A 158 -30.53 12.34 -3.38
N GLN A 159 -30.01 11.84 -4.50
CA GLN A 159 -30.19 12.50 -5.78
C GLN A 159 -30.24 11.46 -6.90
N ARG A 160 -31.40 10.81 -7.01
CA ARG A 160 -31.89 10.41 -8.33
C ARG A 160 -31.99 11.73 -9.12
N ARG A 161 -31.02 12.02 -9.98
CA ARG A 161 -31.25 12.99 -11.06
C ARG A 161 -32.31 12.34 -11.93
N SER A 162 -33.57 12.64 -11.65
CA SER A 162 -34.64 12.42 -12.59
C SER A 162 -34.25 13.20 -13.85
N SER A 163 -33.82 12.49 -14.88
CA SER A 163 -33.71 13.05 -16.22
C SER A 163 -35.02 13.78 -16.52
N PRO A 164 -35.02 15.04 -16.95
CA PRO A 164 -36.26 15.69 -17.36
C PRO A 164 -36.87 14.88 -18.52
N PRO A 165 -38.20 14.66 -18.54
CA PRO A 165 -38.82 13.89 -19.61
C PRO A 165 -38.57 14.60 -20.93
N ARG A 166 -38.05 13.87 -21.93
CA ARG A 166 -37.89 14.39 -23.29
C ARG A 166 -39.28 14.81 -23.79
N ARG A 167 -39.47 16.11 -23.99
CA ARG A 167 -40.69 16.66 -24.57
C ARG A 167 -40.76 16.24 -26.04
N GLY A 168 -41.45 15.12 -26.29
CA GLY A 168 -41.77 14.67 -27.64
C GLY A 168 -42.60 15.73 -28.35
N ARG A 169 -42.05 16.32 -29.42
CA ARG A 169 -42.80 17.21 -30.31
C ARG A 169 -43.54 16.33 -31.31
N GLY A 170 -44.72 15.86 -30.94
CA GLY A 170 -45.70 15.37 -31.91
C GLY A 170 -46.21 16.54 -32.72
N ARG A 171 -45.94 16.58 -34.02
CA ARG A 171 -46.62 17.48 -34.94
C ARG A 171 -47.71 16.66 -35.62
N ALA A 172 -48.95 17.05 -35.31
CA ALA A 172 -50.16 16.50 -35.88
C ALA A 172 -50.15 16.59 -37.40
N GLU A 173 -50.66 15.55 -38.02
CA GLU A 173 -51.07 15.50 -39.42
C GLU A 173 -52.18 16.53 -39.67
N THR A 174 -52.08 17.26 -40.77
CA THR A 174 -53.24 17.91 -41.39
C THR A 174 -53.31 17.44 -42.82
N LEU A 175 -54.25 16.52 -43.04
CA LEU A 175 -54.95 16.31 -44.30
C LEU A 175 -55.32 17.65 -44.94
N LEU A 176 -55.08 17.81 -46.23
CA LEU A 176 -56.13 18.30 -47.13
C LEU A 176 -55.82 17.92 -48.58
N THR A 177 -56.71 17.06 -49.06
CA THR A 177 -57.01 16.77 -50.45
C THR A 177 -57.41 18.05 -51.20
N SER A 178 -56.84 18.28 -52.39
CA SER A 178 -57.53 18.32 -53.69
C SER A 178 -56.59 18.87 -54.77
#